data_AF-A0A8T4G2K0-F1
#
_entry.id   AF-A0A8T4G2K0-F1
#
_cell.length_a   1.000
_cell.length_b   1.000
_cell.length_c   1.000
_cell.angle_alpha   90.00
_cell.angle_beta   90.00
_cell.angle_gamma   90.00
#
_symmetry.space_group_name_H-M   'P 1'
#
loop_
_entity.id
_entity.type
_entity.pdbx_description
1 polymer ?
#
loop_
_entity_poly.entity_id
_entity_poly.type
_entity_poly.pdbx_seq_one_letter_code
_entity_poly.pdbx_strand_id
1 'polypeptide(L)'
;MNELIVNFFVWALIVVSFTFIWLHLSKKSGDEEKKKALIPAVIVILTMGYIMGWAVSKGNLAVAFAVLIAGALLFHIYYSTLRRKGYVLEDERTLRIEEISARRTLQVFMITLAFVVIYLSVAQQRNPELKSAFILAEALLVAVMLLHIAFRAYYSRVM
;
A
#
# COMPACT_ATOMS: atom_id res chain seq x y z
N MET A 1 5.50 -27.99 15.55
CA MET A 1 5.92 -27.29 14.32
C MET A 1 6.05 -25.81 14.68
N ASN A 2 7.21 -25.19 14.47
CA ASN A 2 7.47 -23.83 14.96
C ASN A 2 6.45 -22.85 14.35
N GLU A 3 5.80 -22.00 15.15
CA GLU A 3 4.78 -21.04 14.65
C GLU A 3 5.32 -20.15 13.52
N LEU A 4 6.61 -19.81 13.58
CA LEU A 4 7.34 -19.10 12.52
C LEU A 4 7.34 -19.85 11.18
N ILE A 5 7.48 -21.17 11.21
CA ILE A 5 7.50 -22.00 9.99
C ILE A 5 6.09 -22.04 9.39
N VAL A 6 5.06 -22.20 10.23
CA VAL A 6 3.66 -22.20 9.79
C VAL A 6 3.29 -20.86 9.14
N ASN A 7 3.63 -19.74 9.79
CA ASN A 7 3.35 -18.40 9.27
C ASN A 7 4.09 -18.10 7.96
N PHE A 8 5.31 -18.59 7.80
CA PHE A 8 6.06 -18.49 6.56
C PHE A 8 5.36 -19.22 5.41
N PHE A 9 4.88 -20.46 5.64
CA PHE A 9 4.15 -21.21 4.62
C PHE A 9 2.82 -20.57 4.25
N VAL A 10 2.07 -20.06 5.24
CA VAL A 10 0.81 -19.34 4.99
C VAL A 10 1.07 -18.08 4.17
N TRP A 11 2.10 -17.29 4.51
CA TRP A 11 2.49 -16.11 3.74
C TRP A 11 2.91 -16.47 2.31
N ALA A 12 3.75 -17.49 2.14
CA ALA A 12 4.19 -17.93 0.81
C ALA A 12 2.99 -18.36 -0.06
N LEU A 13 2.02 -19.05 0.52
CA LEU A 13 0.80 -19.48 -0.17
C LEU A 13 -0.07 -18.30 -0.60
N ILE A 14 -0.18 -17.25 0.23
CA ILE A 14 -0.87 -16.00 -0.13
C ILE A 14 -0.18 -15.30 -1.30
N VAL A 15 1.15 -15.15 -1.24
CA VAL A 15 1.92 -14.48 -2.32
C VAL A 15 1.81 -15.25 -3.64
N VAL A 16 1.96 -16.57 -3.60
CA VAL A 16 1.82 -17.43 -4.78
C VAL A 16 0.41 -17.38 -5.33
N SER A 17 -0.62 -17.45 -4.49
CA SER A 17 -2.01 -17.38 -4.92
C SER A 17 -2.35 -16.02 -5.54
N PHE A 18 -1.91 -14.93 -4.92
CA PHE A 18 -2.15 -13.57 -5.42
C PHE A 18 -1.45 -13.32 -6.75
N THR A 19 -0.19 -13.73 -6.88
CA THR A 19 0.56 -13.62 -8.15
C THR A 19 -0.05 -14.49 -9.25
N PHE A 20 -0.56 -15.67 -8.92
CA PHE A 20 -1.24 -16.56 -9.87
C PHE A 20 -2.58 -15.97 -10.36
N ILE A 21 -3.39 -15.43 -9.46
CA ILE A 21 -4.63 -14.72 -9.79
C ILE A 21 -4.33 -13.50 -10.67
N TRP A 22 -3.30 -12.72 -10.33
CA TRP A 22 -2.87 -11.56 -11.11
C TRP A 22 -2.41 -11.95 -12.52
N LEU A 23 -1.63 -13.02 -12.67
CA LEU A 23 -1.23 -13.58 -13.97
C LEU A 23 -2.43 -14.05 -14.79
N HIS A 24 -3.43 -14.67 -14.15
CA HIS A 24 -4.63 -15.15 -14.83
C HIS A 24 -5.53 -14.00 -15.31
N LEU A 25 -5.64 -12.92 -14.52
CA LEU A 25 -6.32 -11.68 -14.92
C LEU A 25 -5.50 -10.91 -15.97
N SER A 26 -4.18 -11.05 -15.94
CA SER A 26 -3.24 -10.41 -16.87
C SER A 26 -3.40 -10.91 -18.31
N LYS A 27 -3.56 -12.22 -18.49
CA LYS A 27 -3.65 -12.90 -19.81
C LYS A 27 -4.78 -12.36 -20.70
N LYS A 28 -5.79 -11.71 -20.11
CA LYS A 28 -6.97 -11.18 -20.82
C LYS A 28 -6.73 -9.82 -21.49
N SER A 29 -5.65 -9.09 -21.19
CA SER A 29 -5.52 -7.66 -21.58
C SER A 29 -4.39 -7.29 -22.56
N GLY A 30 -3.66 -8.25 -23.12
CA GLY A 30 -2.68 -8.00 -24.20
C GLY A 30 -1.40 -7.24 -23.81
N ASP A 31 -1.18 -6.95 -22.52
CA ASP A 31 -0.02 -6.19 -22.00
C ASP A 31 0.82 -7.05 -21.03
N GLU A 32 1.23 -8.23 -21.49
CA GLU A 32 1.86 -9.25 -20.63
C GLU A 32 3.25 -8.85 -20.12
N GLU A 33 4.07 -8.17 -20.94
CA GLU A 33 5.44 -7.85 -20.56
C GLU A 33 5.51 -6.76 -19.47
N LYS A 34 4.69 -5.71 -19.58
CA LYS A 34 4.63 -4.67 -18.54
C LYS A 34 4.12 -5.23 -17.22
N LYS A 35 3.13 -6.13 -17.25
CA LYS A 35 2.61 -6.77 -16.04
C LYS A 35 3.61 -7.73 -15.41
N LYS A 36 4.37 -8.49 -16.21
CA LYS A 36 5.49 -9.32 -15.71
C LYS A 36 6.56 -8.46 -15.03
N ALA A 37 6.82 -7.27 -15.56
CA ALA A 37 7.73 -6.29 -14.97
C ALA A 37 7.22 -5.67 -13.65
N LEU A 38 5.94 -5.85 -13.28
CA LEU A 38 5.42 -5.39 -11.98
C LEU A 38 5.47 -6.46 -10.89
N ILE A 39 5.67 -7.73 -11.26
CA ILE A 39 5.66 -8.87 -10.31
C ILE A 39 6.72 -8.68 -9.20
N PRO A 40 7.98 -8.32 -9.49
CA PRO A 40 9.00 -8.15 -8.45
C PRO A 40 8.64 -7.03 -7.46
N ALA A 41 8.04 -5.93 -7.95
CA ALA A 41 7.59 -4.84 -7.11
C ALA A 41 6.49 -5.28 -6.14
N VAL A 42 5.52 -6.07 -6.60
CA VAL A 42 4.46 -6.63 -5.75
C VAL A 42 5.03 -7.57 -4.69
N ILE A 43 5.98 -8.43 -5.04
CA ILE A 43 6.65 -9.33 -4.09
C ILE A 43 7.38 -8.53 -3.00
N VAL A 44 8.06 -7.43 -3.38
CA VAL A 44 8.73 -6.54 -2.42
C VAL A 44 7.73 -5.90 -1.46
N ILE A 45 6.58 -5.43 -1.94
CA ILE A 45 5.53 -4.85 -1.08
C ILE A 45 4.99 -5.89 -0.10
N LEU A 46 4.68 -7.10 -0.58
CA LEU A 46 4.11 -8.18 0.25
C LEU A 46 5.10 -8.71 1.29
N THR A 47 6.39 -8.83 0.93
CA THR A 47 7.46 -9.21 1.87
C THR A 47 7.66 -8.12 2.91
N MET A 48 7.74 -6.85 2.49
CA MET A 48 7.88 -5.70 3.38
C MET A 48 6.73 -5.64 4.39
N GLY A 49 5.48 -5.77 3.93
CA GLY A 49 4.30 -5.75 4.79
C GLY A 49 4.31 -6.87 5.84
N TYR A 50 4.70 -8.08 5.45
CA TYR A 50 4.80 -9.22 6.38
C TYR A 50 5.89 -9.04 7.43
N ILE A 51 7.11 -8.70 7.02
CA ILE A 51 8.24 -8.52 7.95
C ILE A 51 7.95 -7.35 8.89
N MET A 52 7.36 -6.26 8.38
CA MET A 52 6.97 -5.12 9.19
C MET A 52 5.89 -5.49 10.21
N GLY A 53 4.84 -6.21 9.81
CA GLY A 53 3.80 -6.69 10.72
C GLY A 53 4.35 -7.62 11.80
N TRP A 54 5.25 -8.53 11.43
CA TRP A 54 5.96 -9.38 12.38
C TRP A 54 6.81 -8.57 13.36
N ALA A 55 7.61 -7.61 12.88
CA ALA A 55 8.47 -6.77 13.71
C ALA A 55 7.66 -5.95 14.72
N VAL A 56 6.54 -5.37 14.30
CA VAL A 56 5.61 -4.63 15.17
C VAL A 56 5.00 -5.55 16.23
N SER A 57 4.60 -6.77 15.88
CA SER A 57 4.07 -7.75 16.86
C SER A 57 5.09 -8.18 17.92
N LYS A 58 6.39 -8.02 17.64
CA LYS A 58 7.49 -8.24 18.61
C LYS A 58 7.91 -6.98 19.35
N GLY A 59 7.21 -5.85 19.15
CA GLY A 59 7.55 -4.55 19.74
C GLY A 59 8.84 -3.93 19.18
N ASN A 60 9.39 -4.46 18.09
CA ASN A 60 10.65 -4.00 17.53
C ASN A 60 10.42 -2.98 16.42
N LEU A 61 10.18 -1.73 16.82
CA LEU A 61 9.95 -0.61 15.90
C LEU A 61 11.18 -0.31 15.02
N ALA A 62 12.40 -0.51 15.54
CA ALA A 62 13.62 -0.26 14.77
C ALA A 62 13.68 -1.15 13.52
N VAL A 63 13.36 -2.44 13.66
CA VAL A 63 13.30 -3.38 12.52
C VAL A 63 12.16 -3.01 11.57
N ALA A 64 10.99 -2.62 12.08
CA ALA A 64 9.86 -2.20 11.24
C ALA A 64 10.23 -0.99 10.36
N PHE A 65 10.86 0.05 10.93
CA PHE A 65 11.31 1.22 10.17
C PHE A 65 12.46 0.89 9.20
N ALA A 66 13.42 0.04 9.61
CA ALA A 66 14.50 -0.39 8.73
C ALA A 66 13.96 -1.12 7.49
N VAL A 67 12.96 -2.00 7.67
CA VAL A 67 12.29 -2.72 6.59
C VAL A 67 11.53 -1.77 5.66
N LEU A 68 10.85 -0.75 6.21
CA LEU A 68 10.16 0.26 5.42
C LEU A 68 11.13 1.09 4.55
N ILE A 69 12.25 1.54 5.12
CA ILE A 69 13.27 2.29 4.39
C ILE A 69 13.92 1.42 3.32
N ALA A 70 14.31 0.19 3.66
CA ALA A 70 14.92 -0.75 2.73
C ALA A 70 13.97 -1.11 1.57
N GLY A 71 12.70 -1.37 1.87
CA GLY A 71 11.69 -1.65 0.85
C GLY A 71 11.45 -0.47 -0.08
N ALA A 72 11.37 0.76 0.45
CA ALA A 72 11.25 1.97 -0.35
C ALA A 72 12.47 2.19 -1.27
N LEU A 73 13.68 1.96 -0.76
CA LEU A 73 14.92 2.04 -1.54
C LEU A 73 14.96 0.98 -2.65
N LEU A 74 14.62 -0.27 -2.34
CA LEU A 74 14.54 -1.36 -3.32
C LEU A 74 13.53 -1.03 -4.42
N PHE A 75 12.36 -0.50 -4.05
CA PHE A 75 11.35 -0.06 -5.00
C PHE A 75 11.90 1.03 -5.91
N HIS A 76 12.52 2.07 -5.34
CA HIS A 76 13.12 3.16 -6.11
C HIS A 76 14.18 2.66 -7.10
N ILE A 77 15.10 1.81 -6.64
CA ILE A 77 16.16 1.24 -7.48
C ILE A 77 15.55 0.38 -8.60
N TYR A 78 14.55 -0.45 -8.28
CA TYR A 78 13.88 -1.31 -9.24
C TYR A 78 13.23 -0.51 -10.38
N TYR A 79 12.40 0.48 -10.06
CA TYR A 79 11.75 1.31 -11.06
C TYR A 79 12.76 2.16 -11.84
N SER A 80 13.80 2.68 -11.20
CA SER A 80 14.88 3.39 -11.90
C SER A 80 15.59 2.49 -12.93
N THR A 81 15.76 1.21 -12.60
CA THR A 81 16.40 0.22 -13.47
C THR A 81 15.51 -0.16 -14.64
N LEU A 82 14.20 -0.33 -14.41
CA LEU A 82 13.23 -0.55 -15.49
C LEU A 82 13.22 0.63 -16.46
N ARG A 83 13.23 1.86 -15.94
CA ARG A 83 13.27 3.08 -16.74
C ARG A 83 14.55 3.17 -17.59
N ARG A 84 15.71 2.82 -17.02
CA ARG A 84 16.99 2.75 -17.76
C ARG A 84 17.00 1.68 -18.86
N LYS A 85 16.24 0.59 -18.72
CA LYS A 85 16.12 -0.48 -19.72
C LYS A 85 15.17 -0.14 -20.88
N GLY A 86 14.64 1.08 -20.94
CA GLY A 86 13.75 1.51 -22.02
C GLY A 86 12.31 1.01 -21.86
N TYR A 87 11.93 0.46 -20.71
CA TYR A 87 10.54 0.14 -20.43
C TYR A 87 9.75 1.44 -20.28
N VAL A 88 8.92 1.77 -21.29
CA VAL A 88 7.91 2.82 -21.21
C VAL A 88 6.72 2.27 -20.43
N LEU A 89 6.84 2.31 -19.10
CA LEU A 89 5.77 1.94 -18.18
C LEU A 89 4.63 2.97 -18.22
N GLU A 90 4.98 4.24 -18.40
CA GLU A 90 4.07 5.39 -18.40
C GLU A 90 3.88 5.92 -19.83
N ASP A 91 2.85 5.43 -20.51
CA ASP A 91 2.25 6.13 -21.65
C ASP A 91 1.29 7.21 -21.12
N GLU A 92 0.91 8.22 -21.91
CA GLU A 92 -0.09 9.23 -21.52
C GLU A 92 -1.38 8.58 -21.04
N ARG A 93 -1.77 7.46 -21.67
CA ARG A 93 -2.91 6.66 -21.26
C ARG A 93 -2.70 6.00 -19.90
N THR A 94 -1.51 5.45 -19.62
CA THR A 94 -1.21 4.83 -18.32
C THR A 94 -1.19 5.88 -17.22
N LEU A 95 -0.57 7.05 -17.47
CA LEU A 95 -0.54 8.17 -16.53
C LEU A 95 -1.95 8.65 -16.17
N ARG A 96 -2.84 8.81 -17.17
CA ARG A 96 -4.25 9.14 -16.90
C ARG A 96 -4.96 8.06 -16.09
N ILE A 97 -4.74 6.78 -16.39
CA ILE A 97 -5.33 5.68 -15.62
C ILE A 97 -4.84 5.74 -14.18
N GLU A 98 -3.55 5.99 -13.96
CA GLU A 98 -2.94 6.10 -12.65
C GLU A 98 -3.52 7.28 -11.87
N GLU A 99 -3.59 8.48 -12.45
CA GLU A 99 -4.22 9.65 -11.85
C GLU A 99 -5.68 9.40 -11.43
N ILE A 100 -6.47 8.78 -12.31
CA ILE A 100 -7.86 8.44 -12.03
C ILE A 100 -7.92 7.41 -10.90
N SER A 101 -7.08 6.38 -10.95
CA SER A 101 -7.04 5.31 -9.94
C SER A 101 -6.61 5.83 -8.57
N ALA A 102 -5.61 6.72 -8.51
CA ALA A 102 -5.13 7.35 -7.30
C ALA A 102 -6.21 8.24 -6.68
N ARG A 103 -6.91 9.03 -7.51
CA ARG A 103 -8.03 9.87 -7.08
C ARG A 103 -9.17 9.03 -6.49
N ARG A 104 -9.54 7.93 -7.16
CA ARG A 104 -10.60 7.02 -6.68
C ARG A 104 -10.18 6.29 -5.41
N THR A 105 -8.94 5.82 -5.34
CA THR A 105 -8.38 5.17 -4.15
C THR A 105 -8.42 6.10 -2.95
N LEU A 106 -8.00 7.36 -3.11
CA LEU A 106 -8.06 8.35 -2.05
C LEU A 106 -9.50 8.65 -1.60
N GLN A 107 -10.44 8.76 -2.55
CA GLN A 107 -11.86 8.95 -2.22
C GLN A 107 -12.42 7.78 -1.40
N VAL A 108 -12.22 6.55 -1.86
CA VAL A 108 -12.69 5.35 -1.15
C VAL A 108 -12.02 5.23 0.21
N PHE A 109 -10.72 5.51 0.31
CA PHE A 109 -9.99 5.49 1.57
C PHE A 109 -10.52 6.50 2.57
N MET A 110 -10.74 7.76 2.17
CA MET A 110 -11.30 8.80 3.05
C MET A 110 -12.72 8.45 3.52
N ILE A 111 -13.58 7.94 2.63
CA ILE A 111 -14.94 7.50 2.99
C ILE A 111 -14.87 6.36 4.01
N THR A 112 -14.04 5.35 3.74
CA THR A 112 -13.87 4.19 4.63
C THR A 112 -13.36 4.64 6.01
N LEU A 113 -12.38 5.53 6.03
CA LEU A 113 -11.81 6.08 7.26
C LEU A 113 -12.84 6.92 8.04
N ALA A 114 -13.69 7.68 7.35
CA ALA A 114 -14.80 8.40 7.99
C ALA A 114 -15.80 7.45 8.66
N PHE A 115 -16.16 6.33 8.01
CA PHE A 115 -16.99 5.30 8.64
C PHE A 115 -16.32 4.68 9.87
N VAL A 116 -15.01 4.41 9.81
CA VAL A 116 -14.24 3.90 10.96
C VAL A 116 -14.26 4.89 12.12
N VAL A 117 -14.05 6.19 11.86
CA VAL A 117 -14.10 7.24 12.88
C VAL A 117 -15.49 7.32 13.52
N ILE A 118 -16.56 7.31 12.71
CA ILE A 118 -17.95 7.31 13.22
C ILE A 118 -18.20 6.10 14.11
N TYR A 119 -17.84 4.90 13.65
CA TYR A 119 -18.00 3.68 14.44
C TYR A 119 -17.23 3.75 15.76
N LEU A 120 -15.94 4.12 15.70
CA LEU A 120 -15.08 4.23 16.89
C LEU A 120 -15.54 5.30 17.86
N SER A 121 -16.16 6.39 17.37
CA SER A 121 -16.69 7.47 18.23
C SER A 121 -17.76 6.98 19.22
N VAL A 122 -18.58 6.00 18.78
CA VAL A 122 -19.61 5.36 19.62
C VAL A 122 -19.01 4.19 20.40
N ALA A 123 -18.18 3.36 19.75
CA ALA A 123 -17.61 2.18 20.37
C ALA A 123 -16.70 2.51 21.57
N GLN A 124 -15.92 3.60 21.49
CA GLN A 124 -15.03 4.01 22.59
C GLN A 124 -15.78 4.40 23.87
N GLN A 125 -17.05 4.82 23.76
CA GLN A 125 -17.87 5.15 24.93
C GLN A 125 -18.23 3.90 25.74
N ARG A 126 -18.31 2.75 25.06
CA ARG A 126 -18.62 1.45 25.67
C ARG A 126 -17.37 0.67 26.06
N ASN A 127 -16.28 0.85 25.32
CA ASN A 127 -14.98 0.24 25.62
C ASN A 127 -13.86 1.31 25.59
N PRO A 128 -13.38 1.78 26.76
CA PRO A 128 -12.32 2.78 26.86
C PRO A 128 -10.99 2.39 26.19
N GLU A 129 -10.71 1.10 26.00
CA GLU A 129 -9.48 0.63 25.35
C GLU A 129 -9.41 1.07 23.87
N LEU A 130 -10.55 1.35 23.25
CA LEU A 130 -10.64 1.80 21.85
C LEU A 130 -10.33 3.28 21.66
N LYS A 131 -10.13 4.04 22.75
CA LYS A 131 -9.89 5.49 22.69
C LYS A 131 -8.63 5.84 21.88
N SER A 132 -7.57 5.05 22.01
CA SER A 132 -6.33 5.26 21.24
C SER A 132 -6.55 5.02 19.74
N ALA A 133 -7.30 3.98 19.38
CA ALA A 133 -7.67 3.68 18.00
C ALA A 133 -8.56 4.78 17.40
N PHE A 134 -9.50 5.32 18.18
CA PHE A 134 -10.33 6.45 17.77
C PHE A 134 -9.49 7.69 17.45
N ILE A 135 -8.61 8.11 18.38
CA ILE A 135 -7.74 9.28 18.21
C ILE A 135 -6.83 9.10 16.97
N LEU A 136 -6.27 7.91 16.79
CA LEU A 136 -5.42 7.62 15.64
C LEU A 136 -6.18 7.71 14.31
N ALA A 137 -7.38 7.12 14.24
CA ALA A 137 -8.21 7.15 13.04
C ALA A 137 -8.65 8.58 12.70
N GLU A 138 -9.03 9.37 13.70
CA GLU A 138 -9.40 10.77 13.55
C GLU A 138 -8.21 11.62 13.06
N ALA A 139 -7.05 11.50 13.72
CA ALA A 139 -5.84 12.22 13.33
C ALA A 139 -5.41 11.86 11.90
N LEU A 140 -5.50 10.59 11.52
CA LEU A 140 -5.18 10.13 10.17
C LEU A 140 -6.15 10.72 9.13
N LEU A 141 -7.45 10.77 9.44
CA LEU A 141 -8.45 11.35 8.55
C LEU A 141 -8.17 12.82 8.27
N VAL A 142 -7.90 13.59 9.33
CA VAL A 142 -7.56 15.01 9.23
C VAL A 142 -6.26 15.20 8.45
N ALA A 143 -5.21 14.44 8.76
CA ALA A 143 -3.92 14.54 8.09
C ALA A 143 -4.04 14.27 6.58
N VAL A 144 -4.77 13.23 6.18
CA VAL A 144 -4.99 12.88 4.77
C VAL A 144 -5.82 13.93 4.05
N MET A 145 -6.86 14.49 4.69
CA MET A 145 -7.63 15.60 4.11
C MET A 145 -6.76 16.85 3.91
N LEU A 146 -5.94 17.22 4.90
CA LEU A 146 -5.03 18.37 4.79
C LEU A 146 -4.01 18.17 3.69
N LEU A 147 -3.41 16.98 3.58
CA LEU A 147 -2.50 16.63 2.47
C LEU A 147 -3.20 16.73 1.11
N HIS A 148 -4.42 16.22 1.00
CA HIS A 148 -5.19 16.30 -0.24
C HIS A 148 -5.44 17.75 -0.65
N ILE A 149 -5.85 18.61 0.29
CA ILE A 149 -6.08 20.04 0.06
C ILE A 149 -4.77 20.74 -0.32
N ALA A 150 -3.68 20.49 0.43
CA ALA A 150 -2.38 21.10 0.19
C ALA A 150 -1.84 20.75 -1.19
N PHE A 151 -1.89 19.47 -1.58
CA PHE A 151 -1.45 19.05 -2.92
C PHE A 151 -2.35 19.61 -4.01
N ARG A 152 -3.68 19.62 -3.81
CA ARG A 152 -4.59 20.23 -4.78
C ARG A 152 -4.27 21.71 -4.97
N ALA A 153 -4.04 22.46 -3.89
CA ALA A 153 -3.70 23.88 -3.94
C ALA A 153 -2.35 24.11 -4.64
N TYR A 154 -1.33 23.33 -4.30
CA TYR A 154 -0.01 23.41 -4.93
C TYR A 154 -0.09 23.14 -6.44
N TYR A 155 -0.64 22.00 -6.84
CA TYR A 155 -0.69 21.63 -8.25
C TYR A 155 -1.64 22.51 -9.08
N SER A 156 -2.69 23.09 -8.47
CA SER A 156 -3.55 24.07 -9.17
C SER A 156 -2.86 25.40 -9.48
N ARG A 157 -1.72 25.69 -8.85
CA ARG A 157 -0.91 26.89 -9.12
C ARG A 157 0.24 26.61 -10.09
N VAL A 158 0.73 25.38 -10.10
CA VAL A 158 1.92 24.98 -10.87
C VAL A 158 1.55 24.46 -12.26
N MET A 159 0.39 23.80 -12.39
CA MET A 159 -0.20 23.34 -13.66
C MET A 159 -1.33 24.27 -14.06
#